data_AF-A0A2R6GI99-F1
#
_entry.id   AF-A0A2R6GI99-F1
#
_cell.length_a   1.000
_cell.length_b   1.000
_cell.length_c   1.000
_cell.angle_alpha   90.00
_cell.angle_beta   90.00
_cell.angle_gamma   90.00
#
_symmetry.space_group_name_H-M   'P 1'
#
loop_
_entity.id
_entity.type
_entity.pdbx_description
1 polymer ?
#
loop_
_entity_poly.entity_id
_entity_poly.type
_entity_poly.pdbx_seq_one_letter_code
_entity_poly.pdbx_strand_id
1 'polypeptide(L)'
;MSDGSDDGTETARGGAGATVEDAAERDVVAAVFRPDDERLDEAVELLESLGAIPVADPMLAIRPTNAVPREDAEYAVLTSKTGVELAADAGWDPGDATVCAIGTATADALRDVGYAVDLVPEEFSSSGLVEALRAEVEGTRVEVARSDHGSAVLTDGLEDAGAYVHETVLYELVRPQGAGRSAELAAPSYHG
;
A
#
# COMPACT_ATOMS: atom_id res chain seq x y z
N MET A 1 11.57 85.86 -28.69
CA MET A 1 11.26 85.37 -27.34
C MET A 1 11.56 83.88 -27.37
N SER A 2 12.81 83.48 -27.12
CA SER A 2 13.36 83.04 -25.81
C SER A 2 12.72 81.69 -25.43
N ASP A 3 13.37 80.54 -25.63
CA ASP A 3 14.49 79.92 -24.89
C ASP A 3 14.23 79.67 -23.39
N GLY A 4 14.42 78.40 -23.00
CA GLY A 4 14.83 77.91 -21.68
C GLY A 4 13.78 77.81 -20.57
N SER A 5 13.51 76.59 -20.08
CA SER A 5 14.10 76.07 -18.82
C SER A 5 13.32 74.91 -18.19
N ASP A 6 14.11 74.01 -17.63
CA ASP A 6 13.87 72.80 -16.85
C ASP A 6 13.25 73.06 -15.46
N ASP A 7 12.41 72.15 -14.94
CA ASP A 7 12.44 71.72 -13.53
C ASP A 7 11.62 70.43 -13.35
N GLY A 8 12.22 69.45 -12.67
CA GLY A 8 11.64 68.13 -12.40
C GLY A 8 10.74 68.10 -11.16
N THR A 9 10.23 66.90 -10.84
CA THR A 9 10.14 66.30 -9.49
C THR A 9 9.19 65.08 -9.51
N GLU A 10 9.76 63.91 -9.20
CA GLU A 10 9.19 62.76 -8.42
C GLU A 10 7.84 62.15 -8.83
N THR A 11 7.69 60.84 -9.05
CA THR A 11 7.94 59.79 -8.05
C THR A 11 7.93 58.42 -8.75
N ALA A 12 8.96 57.62 -8.48
CA ALA A 12 8.95 56.19 -8.77
C ALA A 12 7.91 55.49 -7.88
N ARG A 13 7.06 54.66 -8.47
CA ARG A 13 6.38 53.58 -7.75
C ARG A 13 6.84 52.26 -8.35
N GLY A 14 7.94 51.76 -7.81
CA GLY A 14 8.27 50.34 -7.89
C GLY A 14 7.23 49.56 -7.09
N GLY A 15 6.35 48.85 -7.78
CA GLY A 15 5.63 47.74 -7.19
C GLY A 15 6.61 46.58 -7.09
N ALA A 16 7.14 46.37 -5.88
CA ALA A 16 8.01 45.26 -5.56
C ALA A 16 7.36 43.95 -5.98
N GLY A 17 8.01 43.22 -6.89
CA GLY A 17 7.76 41.80 -7.05
C GLY A 17 8.08 41.13 -5.72
N ALA A 18 7.18 40.27 -5.25
CA ALA A 18 7.48 39.35 -4.17
C ALA A 18 8.76 38.60 -4.56
N THR A 19 9.86 38.88 -3.86
CA THR A 19 11.08 38.12 -4.03
C THR A 19 10.88 36.73 -3.45
N VAL A 20 11.67 35.78 -3.92
CA VAL A 20 11.71 34.37 -3.52
C VAL A 20 11.96 34.19 -2.00
N GLU A 21 12.20 35.27 -1.27
CA GLU A 21 12.48 35.31 0.17
C GLU A 21 11.22 35.25 1.06
N ASP A 22 10.02 35.54 0.53
CA ASP A 22 8.77 35.56 1.33
C ASP A 22 8.17 34.15 1.58
N ALA A 23 8.80 33.09 1.05
CA ALA A 23 8.39 31.70 1.27
C ALA A 23 9.11 31.03 2.46
N ALA A 24 10.09 31.70 3.08
CA ALA A 24 10.94 31.12 4.13
C ALA A 24 10.38 31.23 5.57
N GLU A 25 9.16 31.76 5.75
CA GLU A 25 8.57 32.01 7.08
C GLU A 25 7.33 31.16 7.39
N ARG A 26 7.15 30.02 6.71
CA ARG A 26 6.13 29.04 7.12
C ARG A 26 6.79 27.71 7.40
N ASP A 27 6.76 27.32 8.66
CA ASP A 27 6.97 25.94 9.10
C ASP A 27 5.94 25.06 8.38
N VAL A 28 6.34 24.43 7.26
CA VAL A 28 5.47 23.56 6.48
C VAL A 28 5.33 22.25 7.22
N VAL A 29 4.19 22.02 7.87
CA VAL A 29 3.88 20.74 8.52
C VAL A 29 3.26 19.80 7.49
N ALA A 30 3.82 18.59 7.34
CA ALA A 30 3.37 17.59 6.37
C ALA A 30 2.96 16.29 7.06
N ALA A 31 1.70 15.90 6.96
CA ALA A 31 1.22 14.61 7.43
C ALA A 31 1.69 13.48 6.49
N VAL A 32 2.25 12.40 7.05
CA VAL A 32 2.75 11.25 6.28
C VAL A 32 2.01 9.98 6.68
N PHE A 33 1.30 9.36 5.73
CA PHE A 33 0.34 8.29 5.97
C PHE A 33 0.80 6.90 5.48
N ARG A 34 2.10 6.71 5.24
CA ARG A 34 2.64 5.44 4.76
C ARG A 34 2.48 4.33 5.82
N PRO A 35 2.39 3.05 5.43
CA PRO A 35 2.52 1.94 6.38
C PRO A 35 3.79 2.10 7.22
N ASP A 36 3.80 1.53 8.43
CA ASP A 36 4.95 1.59 9.34
C ASP A 36 6.08 0.68 8.85
N ASP A 37 6.71 1.08 7.75
CA ASP A 37 7.79 0.38 7.05
C ASP A 37 8.84 1.38 6.52
N GLU A 38 9.88 0.87 5.85
CA GLU A 38 10.99 1.66 5.29
C GLU A 38 10.53 2.86 4.44
N ARG A 39 9.34 2.79 3.82
CA ARG A 39 8.82 3.86 2.97
C ARG A 39 8.33 5.04 3.79
N LEU A 40 7.91 4.82 5.03
CA LEU A 40 7.57 5.89 5.96
C LEU A 40 8.83 6.65 6.36
N ASP A 41 9.89 5.92 6.70
CA ASP A 41 11.21 6.48 7.05
C ASP A 41 11.76 7.31 5.88
N GLU A 42 11.81 6.74 4.68
CA GLU A 42 12.26 7.43 3.46
C GLU A 42 11.44 8.71 3.18
N ALA A 43 10.12 8.67 3.40
CA ALA A 43 9.25 9.82 3.18
C ALA A 43 9.47 10.92 4.22
N VAL A 44 9.70 10.55 5.48
CA VAL A 44 10.05 11.48 6.56
C VAL A 44 11.38 12.17 6.26
N GLU A 45 12.43 11.40 5.94
CA GLU A 45 13.75 11.93 5.61
C GLU A 45 13.71 12.88 4.41
N LEU A 46 12.94 12.53 3.37
CA LEU A 46 12.77 13.38 2.20
C LEU A 46 12.11 14.73 2.58
N LEU A 47 11.04 14.71 3.38
CA LEU A 47 10.34 15.93 3.78
C LEU A 47 11.20 16.83 4.67
N GLU A 48 11.97 16.26 5.59
CA GLU A 48 12.95 17.00 6.39
C GLU A 48 14.01 17.67 5.51
N SER A 49 14.52 16.94 4.50
CA SER A 49 15.51 17.48 3.55
C SER A 49 15.00 18.66 2.73
N LEU A 50 13.67 18.78 2.58
CA LEU A 50 12.99 19.87 1.88
C LEU A 50 12.60 21.03 2.81
N GLY A 51 12.91 20.94 4.11
CA GLY A 51 12.60 21.96 5.11
C GLY A 51 11.17 21.90 5.66
N ALA A 52 10.47 20.79 5.46
CA ALA A 52 9.17 20.54 6.09
C ALA A 52 9.35 19.85 7.46
N ILE A 53 8.34 19.96 8.30
CA ILE A 53 8.20 19.23 9.57
C ILE A 53 7.23 18.06 9.30
N PRO A 54 7.73 16.85 9.01
CA PRO A 54 6.86 15.70 8.83
C PRO A 54 6.24 15.27 10.15
N VAL A 55 4.97 14.85 10.09
CA VAL A 55 4.26 14.19 11.18
C VAL A 55 3.84 12.82 10.65
N ALA A 56 4.65 11.81 10.99
CA ALA A 56 4.38 10.42 10.67
C ALA A 56 3.12 9.93 11.38
N ASP A 57 2.23 9.29 10.63
CA ASP A 57 0.96 8.77 11.10
C ASP A 57 0.57 7.56 10.25
N PRO A 58 1.12 6.37 10.57
CA PRO A 58 0.79 5.17 9.84
C PRO A 58 -0.71 4.90 9.92
N MET A 59 -1.41 4.96 8.79
CA MET A 59 -2.86 4.72 8.75
C MET A 59 -3.23 3.25 8.60
N LEU A 60 -2.23 2.40 8.37
CA LEU A 60 -2.39 0.98 8.11
C LEU A 60 -1.28 0.22 8.85
N ALA A 61 -1.68 -0.78 9.63
CA ALA A 61 -0.80 -1.78 10.20
C ALA A 61 -1.33 -3.17 9.90
N ILE A 62 -0.40 -4.13 9.87
CA ILE A 62 -0.67 -5.53 9.68
C ILE A 62 -0.73 -6.18 11.06
N ARG A 63 -1.82 -6.91 11.33
CA ARG A 63 -1.94 -7.75 12.52
C ARG A 63 -2.03 -9.22 12.11
N PRO A 64 -1.00 -10.04 12.36
CA PRO A 64 -1.07 -11.47 12.11
C PRO A 64 -2.18 -12.14 12.93
N THR A 65 -2.89 -13.09 12.32
CA THR A 65 -3.90 -13.90 13.02
C THR A 65 -3.31 -15.14 13.69
N ASN A 66 -2.09 -15.53 13.30
CA ASN A 66 -1.45 -16.82 13.60
C ASN A 66 -2.20 -18.03 13.03
N ALA A 67 -3.14 -17.82 12.10
CA ALA A 67 -3.73 -18.91 11.34
C ALA A 67 -2.69 -19.47 10.36
N VAL A 68 -2.73 -20.78 10.14
CA VAL A 68 -1.86 -21.48 9.20
C VAL A 68 -2.74 -22.01 8.08
N PRO A 69 -2.36 -21.85 6.80
CA PRO A 69 -3.13 -22.42 5.70
C PRO A 69 -3.21 -23.94 5.84
N ARG A 70 -4.29 -24.52 5.31
CA ARG A 70 -4.42 -25.97 5.30
C ARG A 70 -3.39 -26.62 4.38
N GLU A 71 -2.98 -27.83 4.78
CA GLU A 71 -2.01 -28.65 4.04
C GLU A 71 -2.70 -29.81 3.30
N ASP A 72 -4.03 -29.92 3.42
CA ASP A 72 -4.80 -30.98 2.76
C ASP A 72 -5.44 -30.53 1.43
N ALA A 73 -5.16 -29.32 0.95
CA ALA A 73 -5.71 -28.80 -0.30
C ALA A 73 -4.97 -29.35 -1.54
N GLU A 74 -5.66 -29.40 -2.67
CA GLU A 74 -5.08 -29.74 -3.98
C GLU A 74 -4.52 -28.49 -4.68
N TYR A 75 -5.06 -27.32 -4.34
CA TYR A 75 -4.57 -26.02 -4.77
C TYR A 75 -4.41 -25.09 -3.57
N ALA A 76 -3.30 -24.35 -3.51
CA ALA A 76 -3.05 -23.34 -2.49
C ALA A 76 -2.82 -21.97 -3.15
N VAL A 77 -3.72 -21.03 -2.89
CA VAL A 77 -3.72 -19.70 -3.50
C VAL A 77 -3.25 -18.67 -2.48
N LEU A 78 -2.14 -17.98 -2.78
CA LEU A 78 -1.59 -16.90 -1.96
C LEU A 78 -1.71 -15.57 -2.70
N THR A 79 -2.21 -14.55 -1.99
CA THR A 79 -2.59 -13.28 -2.61
C THR A 79 -1.75 -12.07 -2.19
N SER A 80 -0.70 -12.26 -1.39
CA SER A 80 0.19 -11.16 -0.97
C SER A 80 1.52 -11.67 -0.45
N LYS A 81 2.58 -10.87 -0.62
CA LYS A 81 3.90 -11.11 -0.02
C LYS A 81 3.84 -11.35 1.50
N THR A 82 3.14 -10.49 2.24
CA THR A 82 2.97 -10.66 3.70
C THR A 82 2.34 -12.00 4.05
N GLY A 83 1.34 -12.45 3.28
CA GLY A 83 0.73 -13.75 3.51
C GLY A 83 1.74 -14.90 3.34
N VAL A 84 2.60 -14.82 2.33
CA VAL A 84 3.67 -15.80 2.11
C VAL A 84 4.63 -15.86 3.30
N GLU A 85 5.11 -14.70 3.75
CA GLU A 85 6.04 -14.60 4.88
C GLU A 85 5.42 -15.20 6.15
N LEU A 86 4.16 -14.87 6.45
CA LEU A 86 3.46 -15.39 7.62
C LEU A 86 3.22 -16.91 7.55
N ALA A 87 2.88 -17.44 6.38
CA ALA A 87 2.73 -18.88 6.19
C ALA A 87 4.07 -19.61 6.36
N ALA A 88 5.15 -19.07 5.78
CA ALA A 88 6.50 -19.63 5.91
C ALA A 88 7.01 -19.61 7.35
N ASP A 89 6.85 -18.48 8.05
CA ASP A 89 7.26 -18.32 9.45
C ASP A 89 6.49 -19.28 10.38
N ALA A 90 5.24 -19.61 10.04
CA ALA A 90 4.45 -20.60 10.74
C ALA A 90 4.82 -22.06 10.40
N GLY A 91 5.73 -22.28 9.44
CA GLY A 91 6.17 -23.59 9.01
C GLY A 91 5.16 -24.32 8.12
N TRP A 92 4.31 -23.59 7.39
CA TRP A 92 3.35 -24.17 6.46
C TRP A 92 4.05 -25.02 5.38
N ASP A 93 3.53 -26.21 5.11
CA ASP A 93 3.98 -27.06 4.01
C ASP A 93 2.84 -27.29 3.00
N PRO A 94 2.95 -26.79 1.75
CA PRO A 94 1.95 -27.06 0.72
C PRO A 94 1.91 -28.53 0.27
N GLY A 95 2.93 -29.35 0.60
CA GLY A 95 3.01 -30.74 0.18
C GLY A 95 2.98 -30.88 -1.35
N ASP A 96 2.02 -31.66 -1.86
CA ASP A 96 1.81 -31.89 -3.29
C ASP A 96 0.79 -30.91 -3.92
N ALA A 97 0.36 -29.87 -3.19
CA ALA A 97 -0.61 -28.90 -3.70
C ALA A 97 -0.03 -28.08 -4.86
N THR A 98 -0.87 -27.74 -5.83
CA THR A 98 -0.54 -26.74 -6.85
C THR A 98 -0.52 -25.36 -6.21
N VAL A 99 0.64 -24.72 -6.13
CA VAL A 99 0.83 -23.42 -5.50
C VAL A 99 0.60 -22.30 -6.51
N CYS A 100 -0.40 -21.47 -6.23
CA CYS A 100 -0.86 -20.38 -7.08
C CYS A 100 -0.56 -19.02 -6.42
N ALA A 101 0.06 -18.11 -7.15
CA ALA A 101 0.29 -16.74 -6.70
C ALA A 101 -0.59 -15.77 -7.50
N ILE A 102 -1.21 -14.80 -6.83
CA ILE A 102 -2.05 -13.80 -7.53
C ILE A 102 -1.27 -12.94 -8.53
N GLY A 103 0.04 -12.79 -8.35
CA GLY A 103 0.89 -11.96 -9.21
C GLY A 103 2.37 -12.15 -8.91
N THR A 104 3.22 -11.55 -9.75
CA THR A 104 4.68 -11.76 -9.74
C THR A 104 5.33 -11.47 -8.40
N ALA A 105 4.99 -10.37 -7.73
CA ALA A 105 5.56 -10.05 -6.42
C ALA A 105 5.25 -11.09 -5.34
N THR A 106 4.10 -11.76 -5.43
CA THR A 106 3.75 -12.86 -4.51
C THR A 106 4.48 -14.15 -4.90
N ALA A 107 4.60 -14.41 -6.21
CA ALA A 107 5.37 -15.55 -6.72
C ALA A 107 6.85 -15.45 -6.36
N ASP A 108 7.44 -14.26 -6.43
CA ASP A 108 8.83 -14.03 -6.06
C ASP A 108 9.02 -14.25 -4.55
N ALA A 109 8.12 -13.72 -3.72
CA ALA A 109 8.13 -13.98 -2.28
C ALA A 109 8.05 -15.49 -1.96
N LEU A 110 7.19 -16.24 -2.65
CA LEU A 110 7.07 -17.72 -2.49
C LEU A 110 8.39 -18.41 -2.79
N ARG A 111 9.03 -18.03 -3.89
CA ARG A 111 10.32 -18.61 -4.31
C ARG A 111 11.45 -18.25 -3.35
N ASP A 112 11.46 -17.02 -2.85
CA ASP A 112 12.48 -16.53 -1.90
C ASP A 112 12.47 -17.33 -0.59
N VAL A 113 11.30 -17.79 -0.15
CA VAL A 113 11.14 -18.64 1.04
C VAL A 113 11.19 -20.15 0.73
N GLY A 114 11.44 -20.53 -0.53
CA GLY A 114 11.72 -21.90 -0.94
C GLY A 114 10.53 -22.70 -1.48
N TYR A 115 9.36 -22.09 -1.68
CA TYR A 115 8.22 -22.76 -2.30
C TYR A 115 8.31 -22.72 -3.83
N ALA A 116 7.90 -23.81 -4.48
CA ALA A 116 7.62 -23.81 -5.91
C ALA A 116 6.35 -22.98 -6.18
N VAL A 117 6.28 -22.39 -7.38
CA VAL A 117 5.10 -21.67 -7.85
C VAL A 117 4.71 -22.27 -9.19
N ASP A 118 3.55 -22.91 -9.22
CA ASP A 118 3.06 -23.65 -10.37
C ASP A 118 2.23 -22.77 -11.30
N LEU A 119 1.52 -21.79 -10.72
CA LEU A 119 0.63 -20.92 -11.47
C LEU A 119 0.72 -19.45 -11.02
N VAL A 120 0.79 -18.57 -12.01
CA VAL A 120 0.56 -17.13 -11.88
C VAL A 120 -0.40 -16.75 -13.02
N PRO A 121 -1.55 -16.10 -12.75
CA PRO A 121 -2.50 -15.76 -13.79
C PRO A 121 -1.91 -14.69 -14.74
N GLU A 122 -2.44 -14.61 -15.96
CA GLU A 122 -2.07 -13.52 -16.89
C GLU A 122 -2.49 -12.15 -16.38
N GLU A 123 -3.70 -12.07 -15.80
CA GLU A 123 -4.20 -10.89 -15.12
C GLU A 123 -3.97 -11.04 -13.61
N PHE A 124 -3.19 -10.14 -13.01
CA PHE A 124 -2.84 -10.20 -11.59
C PHE A 124 -3.98 -9.75 -10.68
N SER A 125 -5.09 -10.48 -10.73
CA SER A 125 -6.34 -10.17 -10.06
C SER A 125 -7.07 -11.42 -9.59
N SER A 126 -8.07 -11.24 -8.71
CA SER A 126 -8.95 -12.32 -8.28
C SER A 126 -9.68 -12.98 -9.44
N SER A 127 -10.18 -12.19 -10.41
CA SER A 127 -10.83 -12.72 -11.62
C SER A 127 -9.84 -13.47 -12.51
N GLY A 128 -8.60 -12.99 -12.62
CA GLY A 128 -7.55 -13.68 -13.39
C GLY A 128 -7.22 -15.05 -12.82
N LEU A 129 -7.11 -15.18 -11.49
CA LEU A 129 -6.95 -16.48 -10.82
C LEU A 129 -8.13 -17.41 -11.07
N VAL A 130 -9.37 -16.90 -10.95
CA VAL A 130 -10.57 -17.69 -11.23
C VAL A 130 -10.53 -18.20 -12.67
N GLU A 131 -10.23 -17.34 -13.64
CA GLU A 131 -10.17 -17.74 -15.05
C GLU A 131 -9.07 -18.78 -15.31
N ALA A 132 -7.90 -18.62 -14.71
CA ALA A 132 -6.78 -19.55 -14.86
C ALA A 132 -7.09 -20.94 -14.27
N LEU A 133 -7.91 -21.00 -13.21
CA LEU A 133 -8.18 -22.24 -12.46
C LEU A 133 -9.53 -22.89 -12.80
N ARG A 134 -10.48 -22.16 -13.39
CA ARG A 134 -11.88 -22.58 -13.58
C ARG A 134 -12.04 -23.96 -14.21
N ALA A 135 -11.16 -24.34 -15.13
CA ALA A 135 -11.24 -25.61 -15.86
C ALA A 135 -10.69 -26.82 -15.07
N GLU A 136 -9.99 -26.58 -13.94
CA GLU A 136 -9.21 -27.61 -13.24
C GLU A 136 -9.68 -27.84 -11.80
N VAL A 137 -10.44 -26.91 -11.21
CA VAL A 137 -10.77 -26.94 -9.78
C VAL A 137 -12.11 -27.59 -9.43
N GLU A 138 -12.90 -28.03 -10.42
CA GLU A 138 -14.19 -28.69 -10.17
C GLU A 138 -14.03 -29.93 -9.27
N GLY A 139 -14.70 -29.92 -8.11
CA GLY A 139 -14.66 -31.00 -7.13
C GLY A 139 -13.38 -31.09 -6.28
N THR A 140 -12.44 -30.16 -6.46
CA THR A 140 -11.15 -30.15 -5.74
C THR A 140 -11.20 -29.28 -4.48
N ARG A 141 -10.26 -29.50 -3.56
CA ARG A 141 -10.08 -28.62 -2.39
C ARG A 141 -9.12 -27.50 -2.71
N VAL A 142 -9.57 -26.25 -2.51
CA VAL A 142 -8.77 -25.05 -2.75
C VAL A 142 -8.61 -24.27 -1.45
N GLU A 143 -7.37 -24.12 -1.00
CA GLU A 143 -7.00 -23.24 0.10
C GLU A 143 -6.74 -21.84 -0.44
N VAL A 144 -7.40 -20.83 0.12
CA VAL A 144 -7.16 -19.41 -0.20
C VAL A 144 -6.60 -18.73 1.04
N ALA A 145 -5.31 -18.47 1.03
CA ALA A 145 -4.58 -17.85 2.13
C ALA A 145 -4.30 -16.37 1.83
N ARG A 146 -4.95 -15.48 2.58
CA ARG A 146 -5.05 -14.04 2.23
C ARG A 146 -5.25 -13.12 3.44
N SER A 147 -5.34 -11.82 3.19
CA SER A 147 -5.77 -10.81 4.17
C SER A 147 -7.28 -10.84 4.42
N ASP A 148 -7.73 -10.25 5.52
CA ASP A 148 -9.15 -10.00 5.83
C ASP A 148 -9.87 -9.07 4.83
N HIS A 149 -9.13 -8.24 4.08
CA HIS A 149 -9.67 -7.32 3.06
C HIS A 149 -9.76 -7.94 1.66
N GLY A 150 -9.73 -9.26 1.59
CA GLY A 150 -9.83 -10.00 0.36
C GLY A 150 -11.13 -9.77 -0.41
N SER A 151 -11.06 -9.53 -1.73
CA SER A 151 -12.25 -9.58 -2.60
C SER A 151 -12.92 -10.96 -2.60
N ALA A 152 -14.23 -10.98 -2.40
CA ALA A 152 -15.07 -12.18 -2.52
C ALA A 152 -15.10 -12.75 -3.95
N VAL A 153 -14.71 -11.97 -4.97
CA VAL A 153 -14.64 -12.43 -6.37
C VAL A 153 -13.81 -13.71 -6.52
N LEU A 154 -12.74 -13.84 -5.74
CA LEU A 154 -11.88 -15.03 -5.79
C LEU A 154 -12.58 -16.26 -5.20
N THR A 155 -13.09 -16.14 -3.97
CA THR A 155 -13.71 -17.26 -3.26
C THR A 155 -14.99 -17.68 -3.97
N ASP A 156 -15.89 -16.74 -4.25
CA ASP A 156 -17.16 -17.00 -4.91
C ASP A 156 -16.92 -17.55 -6.32
N GLY A 157 -15.95 -17.00 -7.06
CA GLY A 157 -15.65 -17.44 -8.42
C GLY A 157 -15.07 -18.87 -8.49
N LEU A 158 -14.30 -19.29 -7.49
CA LEU A 158 -13.79 -20.65 -7.39
C LEU A 158 -14.90 -21.63 -6.93
N GLU A 159 -15.74 -21.22 -5.99
CA GLU A 159 -16.93 -22.00 -5.59
C GLU A 159 -17.91 -22.18 -6.75
N ASP A 160 -18.16 -21.12 -7.53
CA ASP A 160 -18.97 -21.17 -8.76
C ASP A 160 -18.36 -22.07 -9.84
N ALA A 161 -17.04 -22.27 -9.82
CA ALA A 161 -16.33 -23.25 -10.66
C ALA A 161 -16.38 -24.69 -10.09
N GLY A 162 -17.08 -24.90 -8.97
CA GLY A 162 -17.30 -26.21 -8.36
C GLY A 162 -16.23 -26.63 -7.36
N ALA A 163 -15.33 -25.72 -6.95
CA ALA A 163 -14.31 -26.02 -5.94
C ALA A 163 -14.89 -26.03 -4.51
N TYR A 164 -14.24 -26.79 -3.63
CA TYR A 164 -14.42 -26.68 -2.18
C TYR A 164 -13.41 -25.67 -1.64
N VAL A 165 -13.84 -24.43 -1.44
CA VAL A 165 -12.97 -23.35 -0.99
C VAL A 165 -12.88 -23.32 0.54
N HIS A 166 -11.66 -23.25 1.05
CA HIS A 166 -11.39 -22.88 2.44
C HIS A 166 -10.58 -21.59 2.46
N GLU A 167 -11.05 -20.60 3.21
CA GLU A 167 -10.37 -19.32 3.37
C GLU A 167 -9.62 -19.28 4.70
N THR A 168 -8.31 -19.03 4.63
CA THR A 168 -7.49 -18.71 5.79
C THR A 168 -7.09 -17.24 5.76
N VAL A 169 -7.59 -16.49 6.74
CA VAL A 169 -7.17 -15.10 6.97
C VAL A 169 -5.86 -15.10 7.74
N LEU A 170 -4.77 -14.76 7.08
CA LEU A 170 -3.41 -14.75 7.64
C LEU A 170 -3.11 -13.49 8.45
N TYR A 171 -3.70 -12.36 8.05
CA TYR A 171 -3.54 -11.10 8.74
C TYR A 171 -4.74 -10.18 8.53
N GLU A 172 -4.91 -9.27 9.48
CA GLU A 172 -5.88 -8.18 9.43
C GLU A 172 -5.16 -6.88 9.06
N LEU A 173 -5.79 -6.09 8.19
CA LEU A 173 -5.41 -4.70 7.97
C LEU A 173 -6.15 -3.83 8.98
N VAL A 174 -5.40 -3.25 9.93
CA VAL A 174 -5.96 -2.44 11.01
C VAL A 174 -5.44 -1.01 10.97
N ARG A 175 -6.27 -0.07 11.41
CA ARG A 175 -5.80 1.28 11.69
C ARG A 175 -5.09 1.29 13.05
N PRO A 176 -3.82 1.75 13.14
CA PRO A 176 -3.12 1.88 14.41
C PRO A 176 -3.82 2.79 15.41
N GLN A 177 -3.64 2.52 16.70
CA GLN A 177 -4.19 3.37 17.74
C GLN A 177 -3.52 4.74 17.71
N GLY A 178 -4.31 5.81 17.66
CA GLY A 178 -3.81 7.18 17.56
C GLY A 178 -3.61 7.69 16.14
N ALA A 179 -3.90 6.86 15.12
CA ALA A 179 -3.79 7.29 13.73
C ALA A 179 -4.86 8.32 13.34
N GLY A 180 -4.48 9.31 12.54
CA GLY A 180 -5.28 10.45 12.11
C GLY A 180 -4.96 11.77 12.83
N ARG A 181 -4.06 11.76 13.81
CA ARG A 181 -3.64 12.96 14.55
C ARG A 181 -2.80 13.91 13.69
N SER A 182 -2.03 13.39 12.74
CA SER A 182 -1.24 14.25 11.84
C SER A 182 -2.10 15.11 10.93
N ALA A 183 -3.30 14.65 10.56
CA ALA A 183 -4.25 15.43 9.78
C ALA A 183 -4.71 16.69 10.55
N GLU A 184 -4.90 16.59 11.87
CA GLU A 184 -5.22 17.74 12.72
C GLU A 184 -4.03 18.69 12.86
N LEU A 185 -2.82 18.14 12.99
CA LEU A 185 -1.58 18.93 13.16
C LEU A 185 -1.13 19.64 11.88
N ALA A 186 -1.42 19.06 10.70
CA ALA A 186 -1.11 19.64 9.40
C ALA A 186 -2.22 20.56 8.86
N ALA A 187 -3.38 20.63 9.53
CA ALA A 187 -4.44 21.54 9.15
C ALA A 187 -4.00 23.00 9.45
N PRO A 188 -4.24 23.95 8.53
CA PRO A 188 -3.96 25.35 8.81
C PRO A 188 -4.80 25.79 10.03
N SER A 189 -4.11 26.24 11.08
CA SER A 189 -4.77 26.88 12.21
C SER A 189 -5.50 28.12 11.69
N TYR A 190 -6.83 28.05 11.57
CA TYR A 190 -7.65 29.24 11.31
C TYR A 190 -7.57 30.14 12.54
N HIS A 191 -6.59 31.06 12.56
CA HIS A 191 -6.69 32.26 13.38
C HIS A 191 -7.64 33.22 12.65
N GLY A 192 -8.80 33.48 13.28
CA GLY A 192 -9.78 34.47 12.83
C GLY A 192 -9.37 35.90 13.09
#